data_AF-A0A658NM31-F1
#
_entry.id   AF-A0A658NM31-F1
#
_cell.length_a   1.000
_cell.length_b   1.000
_cell.length_c   1.000
_cell.angle_alpha   90.00
_cell.angle_beta   90.00
_cell.angle_gamma   90.00
#
_symmetry.space_group_name_H-M   'P 1'
#
loop_
_entity.id
_entity.type
_entity.pdbx_description
1 polymer ?
#
loop_
_entity_poly.entity_id
_entity_poly.type
_entity_poly.pdbx_seq_one_letter_code
_entity_poly.pdbx_strand_id
1 'polypeptide(L)' 'NSHFIDSSRRYHALQKHGIRFIGAGISGGEQGARSGPSIMPGGDASAWSVAGKMLETIAARVDGIACCQWIGPEGAGHY' A
#
# COMPACT_ATOMS: atom_id res chain seq x y z
N ASN A 1 3.57 2.09 -9.55
CA ASN A 1 4.73 1.36 -10.10
C ASN A 1 6.02 2.14 -9.88
N SER A 2 6.43 2.32 -8.61
CA SER A 2 7.79 2.81 -8.29
C SER A 2 8.71 1.61 -8.10
N HIS A 3 10.01 1.74 -8.41
CA HIS A 3 10.99 0.74 -8.01
C HIS A 3 11.07 0.67 -6.48
N PHE A 4 11.13 -0.52 -5.88
CA PHE A 4 11.03 -0.69 -4.42
C PHE A 4 12.15 0.04 -3.65
N ILE A 5 13.37 0.10 -4.21
CA ILE A 5 14.50 0.82 -3.61
C ILE A 5 14.20 2.31 -3.45
N ASP A 6 13.50 2.94 -4.40
CA ASP A 6 13.07 4.34 -4.26
C ASP A 6 12.05 4.51 -3.15
N SER A 7 11.21 3.50 -2.92
CA SER A 7 10.21 3.53 -1.86
C SER A 7 10.86 3.38 -0.49
N SER A 8 11.84 2.48 -0.34
CA SER A 8 12.67 2.40 0.87
C SER A 8 13.43 3.71 1.12
N ARG A 9 14.04 4.30 0.07
CA ARG A 9 14.72 5.60 0.19
C ARG A 9 13.79 6.71 0.67
N ARG A 10 12.58 6.80 0.11
CA ARG A 10 11.55 7.79 0.52
C ARG A 10 11.07 7.54 1.95
N TYR A 11 10.81 6.28 2.31
CA TYR A 11 10.43 5.87 3.65
C TYR A 11 11.43 6.38 4.70
N HIS A 12 12.74 6.10 4.54
CA HIS A 12 13.76 6.58 5.48
C HIS A 12 13.95 8.10 5.46
N ALA A 13 13.82 8.75 4.30
CA ALA A 13 13.93 10.21 4.23
C ALA A 13 12.78 10.90 4.98
N LEU A 14 11.55 10.44 4.79
CA LEU A 14 10.35 11.01 5.41
C LEU A 14 10.29 10.75 6.92
N GLN A 15 10.80 9.61 7.39
CA GLN A 15 10.92 9.34 8.82
C GLN A 15 11.72 10.40 9.57
N LYS A 16 12.80 10.92 8.97
CA LYS A 16 13.62 12.00 9.58
C LYS A 16 12.84 13.29 9.81
N HIS A 17 11.69 13.44 9.16
CA HIS A 17 10.79 14.58 9.28
C HIS A 17 9.50 14.24 10.05
N GLY A 18 9.40 13.06 10.66
CA GLY A 18 8.19 12.61 11.35
C GLY A 18 7.01 12.34 10.41
N ILE A 19 7.27 12.18 9.10
CA ILE A 19 6.24 11.90 8.10
C ILE A 19 6.17 10.39 7.90
N ARG A 20 4.99 9.82 8.13
CA ARG A 20 4.72 8.39 7.88
C ARG A 20 4.47 8.16 6.40
N PHE A 21 4.99 7.06 5.87
CA PHE A 21 4.93 6.76 4.43
C PHE A 21 4.38 5.36 4.17
N ILE A 22 3.47 5.24 3.19
CA ILE A 22 3.04 3.97 2.61
C ILE A 22 3.37 4.02 1.11
N GLY A 23 4.12 3.04 0.64
CA GLY A 23 4.23 2.70 -0.78
C GLY A 23 3.30 1.53 -1.08
N ALA A 24 2.43 1.66 -2.08
CA ALA A 24 1.48 0.61 -2.42
C ALA A 24 1.47 0.29 -3.91
N GLY A 25 1.68 -0.98 -4.25
CA GLY A 25 1.38 -1.51 -5.57
C GLY A 25 -0.14 -1.54 -5.80
N ILE A 26 -0.57 -1.18 -7.01
CA ILE A 26 -1.98 -1.20 -7.43
C ILE A 26 -2.08 -1.97 -8.74
N SER A 27 -2.96 -2.96 -8.80
CA SER A 27 -3.21 -3.76 -10.00
C SER A 27 -4.71 -3.87 -10.31
N GLY A 28 -5.05 -3.97 -11.60
CA GLY A 28 -6.44 -4.04 -12.09
C GLY A 28 -6.75 -3.10 -13.26
N GLY A 29 -5.80 -2.27 -13.69
CA GLY A 29 -6.01 -1.28 -14.75
C GLY A 29 -7.06 -0.23 -14.36
N GLU A 30 -7.57 0.51 -15.35
CA GLU A 30 -8.57 1.56 -15.13
C GLU A 30 -9.86 1.01 -14.52
N GLN A 31 -10.39 -0.08 -15.09
CA GLN A 31 -11.63 -0.68 -14.62
C GLN A 31 -11.50 -1.20 -13.19
N GLY A 32 -10.42 -1.91 -12.87
CA GLY A 32 -10.13 -2.37 -11.52
C GLY A 32 -9.96 -1.22 -10.55
N ALA A 33 -9.28 -0.12 -10.93
CA ALA A 33 -9.18 1.05 -10.07
C ALA A 33 -10.55 1.65 -9.68
N ARG A 34 -11.55 1.55 -10.58
CA ARG A 34 -12.91 2.04 -10.33
C ARG A 34 -13.78 1.08 -9.50
N SER A 35 -13.65 -0.23 -9.74
CA SER A 35 -14.56 -1.24 -9.18
C SER A 35 -13.98 -2.08 -8.04
N GLY A 36 -12.66 -2.05 -7.85
CA GLY A 36 -11.96 -2.82 -6.84
C GLY A 36 -10.61 -3.31 -7.35
N PRO A 37 -9.49 -2.66 -7.03
CA PRO A 37 -8.17 -3.12 -7.43
C PRO A 37 -7.61 -4.12 -6.40
N SER A 38 -6.52 -4.79 -6.78
CA SER A 38 -5.62 -5.39 -5.81
C SER A 38 -4.68 -4.31 -5.29
N ILE A 39 -4.51 -4.21 -3.96
CA ILE A 39 -3.72 -3.17 -3.29
C ILE A 39 -2.68 -3.85 -2.41
N MET A 40 -1.41 -3.49 -2.59
CA MET A 40 -0.28 -4.13 -1.93
C MET A 40 0.49 -3.09 -1.10
N PRO A 41 -0.01 -2.67 0.07
CA PRO A 41 0.60 -1.64 0.91
C PRO A 41 1.81 -2.15 1.71
N GLY A 42 2.90 -1.36 1.72
CA GLY A 42 4.02 -1.51 2.64
C GLY A 42 4.60 -0.15 3.06
N GLY A 43 5.48 -0.14 4.06
CA GLY A 43 6.07 1.09 4.60
C GLY A 43 5.98 1.19 6.11
N ASP A 44 5.32 2.23 6.62
CA ASP A 44 5.11 2.48 8.04
C ASP A 44 3.86 1.78 8.59
N ALA A 45 4.03 0.85 9.53
CA ALA A 45 2.92 0.13 10.16
C ALA A 45 1.96 1.05 10.94
N SER A 46 2.45 2.18 11.45
CA SER A 46 1.60 3.19 12.13
C SER A 46 0.80 4.05 11.15
N ALA A 47 1.17 4.10 9.87
CA ALA A 47 0.30 4.65 8.83
C ALA A 47 -0.77 3.63 8.42
N TRP A 48 -0.43 2.34 8.39
CA TRP A 48 -1.37 1.27 8.09
C TRP A 48 -2.54 1.23 9.08
N SER A 49 -2.29 1.44 10.37
CA SER A 49 -3.37 1.52 11.38
C SER A 49 -4.39 2.64 11.12
N VAL A 50 -4.01 3.67 10.35
CA VAL A 50 -4.90 4.78 9.97
C VAL A 50 -5.56 4.54 8.62
N ALA A 51 -4.78 4.14 7.60
CA ALA A 51 -5.25 4.06 6.22
C ALA A 51 -5.77 2.66 5.81
N GLY A 52 -5.42 1.61 6.57
CA GLY A 52 -5.61 0.24 6.14
C GLY A 52 -7.07 -0.14 5.91
N LYS A 53 -7.96 0.28 6.82
CA LYS A 53 -9.39 0.00 6.67
C LYS A 53 -9.98 0.62 5.41
N MET A 54 -9.53 1.83 5.04
CA MET A 54 -9.96 2.49 3.81
C MET A 54 -9.49 1.70 2.58
N LEU A 55 -8.23 1.28 2.57
CA LEU A 55 -7.65 0.50 1.46
C LEU A 55 -8.35 -0.86 1.31
N GLU A 56 -8.63 -1.57 2.41
CA GLU A 56 -9.40 -2.82 2.39
C GLU A 56 -10.85 -2.64 1.90
N THR A 57 -11.45 -1.47 2.16
CA THR A 57 -12.85 -1.20 1.80
C THR A 57 -13.02 -1.02 0.30
N ILE A 58 -12.03 -0.41 -0.37
CA ILE A 58 -12.07 -0.13 -1.80
C ILE A 58 -11.48 -1.25 -2.66
N ALA A 59 -10.79 -2.24 -2.07
CA ALA A 59 -10.16 -3.33 -2.79
C ALA A 59 -11.18 -4.34 -3.35
N ALA A 60 -10.77 -5.11 -4.36
CA ALA A 60 -11.50 -6.30 -4.82
C ALA A 60 -11.74 -7.27 -3.65
N ARG A 61 -12.77 -8.12 -3.76
CA ARG A 61 -13.07 -9.15 -2.76
C ARG A 61 -13.25 -10.51 -3.40
N VAL A 62 -12.67 -11.53 -2.77
CA VAL A 62 -12.86 -12.95 -3.10
C VAL A 62 -13.29 -13.66 -1.83
N ASP A 63 -14.42 -14.35 -1.86
CA ASP A 63 -15.00 -15.04 -0.69
C ASP A 63 -15.13 -14.14 0.56
N GLY A 64 -15.45 -12.86 0.32
CA GLY A 64 -15.57 -11.84 1.37
C GLY A 64 -14.25 -11.27 1.88
N ILE A 65 -13.10 -11.82 1.46
CA ILE A 65 -11.76 -11.37 1.86
C ILE A 65 -11.28 -10.29 0.89
N ALA A 66 -10.79 -9.16 1.42
CA ALA A 66 -10.24 -8.09 0.60
C ALA A 66 -8.91 -8.48 -0.03
N CYS A 67 -8.71 -8.15 -1.31
CA CYS A 67 -7.43 -8.24 -2.01
C CYS A 67 -6.50 -7.07 -1.62
N CYS A 68 -6.33 -6.88 -0.32
CA CYS A 68 -5.50 -5.87 0.29
C CYS A 68 -5.08 -6.33 1.67
N GLN A 69 -3.76 -6.44 1.91
CA GLN A 69 -3.19 -6.76 3.20
C GLN A 69 -1.88 -6.02 3.38
N TRP A 70 -1.49 -5.79 4.64
CA TRP A 70 -0.17 -5.29 4.95
C TRP A 70 0.93 -6.25 4.47
N ILE A 71 1.75 -5.81 3.51
CA ILE A 71 2.80 -6.64 2.92
C ILE A 71 4.05 -6.64 3.78
N GLY A 72 4.46 -5.48 4.30
CA GLY A 72 5.68 -5.38 5.09
C GLY A 72 6.26 -3.97 5.16
N PRO A 73 7.43 -3.80 5.80
CA PRO A 73 8.03 -2.49 5.98
C PRO A 73 8.61 -1.91 4.68
N GLU A 74 8.95 -0.62 4.73
CA GLU A 74 9.69 0.09 3.67
C GLU A 74 9.07 -0.03 2.25
N GLY A 75 9.82 -0.56 1.29
CA GLY A 75 9.40 -0.74 -0.10
C GLY A 75 8.65 -2.05 -0.38
N ALA A 76 8.31 -2.86 0.62
CA ALA A 76 7.77 -4.21 0.43
C ALA A 76 6.51 -4.25 -0.47
N GLY A 77 5.63 -3.25 -0.38
CA GLY A 77 4.43 -3.18 -1.21
C GLY A 77 4.67 -2.91 -2.70
N HIS A 78 5.87 -2.47 -3.06
CA HIS A 78 6.30 -2.21 -4.44
C HIS A 78 7.32 -3.23 -4.97
N TYR A 79 7.75 -4.18 -4.14
CA TYR A 79 8.62 -5.29 -4.53
C TYR A 79 7.79 -6.37 -5.20
#